data_AF-A0AA86MY96-F1
#
_entry.id   AF-A0AA86MY96-F1
#
_cell.length_a   1.000
_cell.length_b   1.000
_cell.length_c   1.000
_cell.angle_alpha   90.00
_cell.angle_beta   90.00
_cell.angle_gamma   90.00
#
_symmetry.space_group_name_H-M   'P 1'
#
loop_
_entity.id
_entity.type
_entity.pdbx_description
1 polymer ?
#
loop_
_entity_poly.entity_id
_entity_poly.type
_entity_poly.pdbx_seq_one_letter_code
_entity_poly.pdbx_strand_id
1 'polypeptide(L)' 'MGQPSVRDAIVSSIQGLGALAERFGIRLVIQFGSTVSGTSHKKSDLDVAVKLIDPDVSL' A
#
# COMPACT_ATOMS: atom_id res chain seq x y z
N MET A 1 -11.68 7.76 24.36
CA MET A 1 -11.29 7.08 23.10
C MET A 1 -10.52 8.08 22.26
N GLY A 2 -9.20 7.90 22.11
CA GLY A 2 -8.41 8.73 21.20
C GLY A 2 -8.78 8.40 19.76
N GLN A 3 -8.84 9.40 18.89
CA GLN A 3 -9.01 9.13 17.46
C GLN A 3 -7.83 8.27 16.97
N PRO A 4 -8.08 7.23 16.16
CA PRO A 4 -7.01 6.45 15.56
C PRO A 4 -6.12 7.39 14.75
N SER A 5 -4.81 7.20 14.85
CA SER A 5 -3.89 8.03 14.07
C SER A 5 -4.20 7.82 12.58
N VAL A 6 -3.92 8.82 11.74
CA VAL A 6 -4.09 8.71 10.27
C VAL A 6 -3.39 7.45 9.73
N ARG A 7 -2.28 7.05 10.36
CA ARG A 7 -1.56 5.81 10.06
C ARG A 7 -2.43 4.56 10.31
N ASP A 8 -3.12 4.49 11.44
CA ASP A 8 -3.98 3.36 11.80
C ASP A 8 -5.22 3.27 10.88
N ALA A 9 -5.74 4.42 10.42
CA ALA A 9 -6.87 4.48 9.51
C ALA A 9 -6.53 3.94 8.10
N ILE A 10 -5.34 4.24 7.56
CA ILE A 10 -4.93 3.75 6.24
C ILE A 10 -4.62 2.26 6.29
N VAL A 11 -3.89 1.81 7.31
CA VAL A 11 -3.54 0.39 7.47
C VAL A 11 -4.78 -0.50 7.67
N SER A 12 -5.83 0.01 8.32
CA SER A 12 -7.09 -0.70 8.51
C SER A 12 -8.04 -0.64 7.30
N SER A 13 -7.86 0.33 6.40
CA SER A 13 -8.71 0.48 5.20
C SER A 13 -8.49 -0.61 4.14
N ILE A 14 -7.33 -1.27 4.16
CA ILE A 14 -7.00 -2.37 3.25
C ILE A 14 -6.74 -3.62 4.09
N GLN A 15 -7.68 -4.56 4.04
CA GLN A 15 -7.60 -5.80 4.80
C GLN A 15 -6.29 -6.54 4.49
N GLY A 16 -5.51 -6.84 5.53
CA GLY A 16 -4.24 -7.57 5.42
C GLY A 16 -3.02 -6.71 5.10
N LEU A 17 -3.18 -5.42 4.75
CA LEU A 17 -2.04 -4.57 4.41
C LEU A 17 -1.09 -4.35 5.58
N GLY A 18 -1.61 -4.23 6.81
CA GLY A 18 -0.77 -4.11 8.01
C GLY A 18 0.15 -5.30 8.22
N ALA A 19 -0.39 -6.52 8.10
CA ALA A 19 0.39 -7.75 8.24
C ALA A 19 1.46 -7.88 7.14
N LEU A 20 1.14 -7.48 5.90
CA LEU A 20 2.11 -7.43 4.81
C LEU A 20 3.19 -6.38 5.06
N ALA A 21 2.80 -5.20 5.56
CA ALA A 21 3.73 -4.12 5.83
C ALA A 21 4.72 -4.48 6.94
N GLU A 22 4.27 -5.14 8.00
CA GLU A 22 5.15 -5.65 9.05
C GLU A 22 6.07 -6.76 8.53
N ARG A 23 5.52 -7.75 7.82
CA ARG A 23 6.28 -8.91 7.33
C ARG A 23 7.39 -8.54 6.35
N PHE A 24 7.14 -7.56 5.48
CA PHE A 24 8.05 -7.17 4.40
C PHE A 24 8.74 -5.82 4.64
N GLY A 25 8.55 -5.21 5.81
CA GLY A 25 9.16 -3.92 6.14
C GLY A 25 8.69 -2.79 5.21
N ILE A 26 7.42 -2.76 4.82
CA ILE A 26 6.87 -1.72 3.95
C ILE A 26 6.61 -0.45 4.78
N ARG A 27 7.28 0.63 4.42
CA ARG A 27 7.17 1.94 5.07
C ARG A 27 6.14 2.86 4.42
N LEU A 28 5.93 2.70 3.11
CA LEU A 28 4.99 3.51 2.33
C LEU A 28 4.45 2.69 1.16
N VAL A 29 3.16 2.84 0.89
CA VAL A 29 2.48 2.32 -0.30
C VAL A 29 1.80 3.49 -1.01
N ILE A 30 2.04 3.63 -2.30
CA ILE A 30 1.37 4.62 -3.15
C ILE A 30 0.71 3.87 -4.31
N GLN A 31 -0.59 4.06 -4.48
CA GLN A 31 -1.30 3.60 -5.66
C GLN A 31 -1.08 4.60 -6.80
N PHE A 32 -0.82 4.08 -8.00
CA PHE A 32 -0.70 4.91 -9.20
C PHE A 32 -1.38 4.21 -10.40
N GLY A 33 -1.18 4.74 -11.60
CA GLY A 33 -1.64 4.10 -12.84
C GLY A 33 -3.14 4.23 -13.10
N SER A 34 -3.66 3.31 -13.91
CA SER A 34 -4.97 3.44 -14.58
C SER A 34 -6.15 3.54 -13.61
N THR A 35 -6.00 2.93 -12.43
CA THR A 35 -7.02 2.86 -11.37
C THR A 35 -7.21 4.17 -10.61
N VAL A 36 -6.25 5.10 -10.67
CA VAL A 36 -6.37 6.45 -10.10
C VAL A 36 -6.54 7.54 -11.16
N SER A 37 -6.13 7.30 -12.41
CA SER A 37 -6.30 8.24 -13.52
C SER A 37 -7.66 8.15 -14.21
N GLY A 38 -8.51 7.19 -13.84
CA GLY A 38 -9.85 7.01 -14.42
C GLY A 38 -9.87 6.29 -15.77
N THR A 39 -8.76 5.68 -16.18
CA THR A 39 -8.64 4.93 -17.46
C THR A 39 -8.64 3.41 -17.24
N SER A 40 -9.18 2.95 -16.11
CA SER A 40 -9.24 1.55 -15.72
C SER A 40 -10.39 0.80 -16.40
N HIS A 41 -10.21 -0.50 -16.59
CA HIS A 41 -11.21 -1.44 -17.10
C HIS A 41 -11.45 -2.56 -16.08
N LYS A 42 -12.52 -3.36 -16.27
CA LYS A 42 -12.94 -4.41 -15.32
C LYS A 42 -11.86 -5.44 -14.93
N LYS A 43 -10.84 -5.62 -15.78
CA LYS A 43 -9.71 -6.55 -15.55
C LYS A 43 -8.36 -5.84 -15.51
N SER A 44 -8.34 -4.53 -15.34
CA SER A 44 -7.09 -3.81 -15.10
C SER A 44 -6.44 -4.31 -13.81
N ASP A 45 -5.13 -4.38 -13.85
CA ASP A 45 -4.27 -4.57 -12.69
C ASP A 45 -4.28 -3.34 -11.76
N LEU A 46 -3.69 -3.51 -10.58
CA LEU A 46 -3.51 -2.48 -9.58
C LEU A 46 -2.02 -2.15 -9.48
N ASP A 47 -1.64 -0.95 -9.91
CA ASP A 47 -0.28 -0.47 -9.80
C ASP A 47 -0.01 0.10 -8.39
N VAL A 48 0.97 -0.48 -7.70
CA VAL A 48 1.43 -0.02 -6.38
C VAL A 48 2.93 0.15 -6.34
N ALA A 49 3.38 1.30 -5.84
CA ALA A 49 4.78 1.57 -5.51
C ALA A 49 4.96 1.37 -4.01
N VAL A 50 5.98 0.61 -3.62
CA VAL A 50 6.30 0.35 -2.22
C VAL A 50 7.66 0.90 -1.86
N LYS A 51 7.77 1.55 -0.71
CA LYS A 51 9.06 1.91 -0.10
C LYS A 51 9.32 0.97 1.06
N LEU A 52 10.40 0.20 0.97
CA LEU A 52 10.85 -0.67 2.07
C LEU A 52 11.72 0.11 3.05
N ILE A 53 11.80 -0.37 4.30
CA ILE A 53 12.71 0.15 5.32
C ILE A 53 14.16 -0.15 4.89
N ASP A 54 14.45 -1.41 4.60
CA ASP A 54 15.73 -1.90 4.10
C ASP A 54 15.49 -2.73 2.84
N PRO A 55 15.64 -2.14 1.64
CA PRO A 55 15.40 -2.85 0.39
C PRO A 55 16.57 -3.79 0.09
N ASP A 56 16.32 -5.09 0.05
CA ASP A 56 17.23 -6.03 -0.59
C ASP A 56 17.03 -5.93 -2.11
N VAL A 57 17.94 -5.23 -2.78
CA VAL A 57 17.96 -5.04 -4.24
C VAL A 57 18.83 -6.09 -4.94
N SER A 58 19.22 -7.15 -4.24
CA SER A 58 19.83 -8.32 -4.86
C SER A 58 18.77 -9.01 -5.73
N LEU A 59 18.85 -8.79 -7.04
CA LEU A 59 18.04 -9.49 -8.05
C LEU A 59 18.80 -10.68 -8.62
#